data_AF-A0A836WQ79-F1
#
_entry.id   AF-A0A836WQ79-F1
#
_cell.length_a   1.000
_cell.length_b   1.000
_cell.length_c   1.000
_cell.angle_alpha   90.00
_cell.angle_beta   90.00
_cell.angle_gamma   90.00
#
_symmetry.space_group_name_H-M   'P 1'
#
loop_
_entity.id
_entity.type
_entity.pdbx_description
1 polymer ?
#
loop_
_entity_poly.entity_id
_entity_poly.type
_entity_poly.pdbx_seq_one_letter_code
_entity_poly.pdbx_strand_id
1 'polypeptide(L)'
;MLIFKNSLYNRQEGSSNRNTPISNMGFHELFDPCNLLSVALEEEIEVISFLKRQPIEYWPQDLKKFYQTAYKMGSYTIFSNLLSILKSGLNDVGAWHKMNTYHFCFLYDLLLRFSFNYNHDNEKGRLDTLPELKGTPLKIESFIKDYFFNTVFLLNEDQYNSLTREKKVELGYDCPFQFAVINGLTPTKEEMELQSSSDYPYSIYV
;
A
#
# COMPACT_ATOMS: atom_id res chain seq x y z
N MET A 1 -11.28 -8.16 -2.06
CA MET A 1 -10.20 -8.37 -1.10
C MET A 1 -8.88 -8.29 -1.84
N LEU A 2 -7.95 -7.45 -1.39
CA LEU A 2 -6.66 -7.27 -2.07
C LEU A 2 -5.66 -8.35 -1.66
N ILE A 3 -4.90 -8.87 -2.62
CA ILE A 3 -3.86 -9.86 -2.38
C ILE A 3 -2.54 -9.17 -2.04
N PHE A 4 -2.09 -9.40 -0.81
CA PHE A 4 -0.75 -9.07 -0.30
C PHE A 4 0.04 -10.37 -0.03
N LYS A 5 1.30 -10.25 0.37
CA LYS A 5 2.14 -11.38 0.82
C LYS A 5 1.53 -12.13 1.99
N ASN A 6 1.01 -11.40 2.98
CA ASN A 6 0.24 -11.93 4.10
C ASN A 6 -1.21 -11.42 4.01
N SER A 7 -2.17 -12.20 4.48
CA SER A 7 -3.59 -11.81 4.47
C SER A 7 -3.81 -10.61 5.38
N LEU A 8 -4.41 -9.55 4.84
CA LEU A 8 -4.91 -8.42 5.64
C LEU A 8 -6.15 -8.80 6.46
N TYR A 9 -6.84 -9.87 6.05
CA TYR A 9 -8.21 -10.19 6.49
C TYR A 9 -8.24 -11.31 7.54
N ASN A 10 -7.16 -12.08 7.68
CA ASN A 10 -7.09 -13.15 8.66
C ASN A 10 -6.67 -12.56 10.01
N ARG A 11 -7.63 -12.11 10.82
CA ARG A 11 -7.40 -11.93 12.25
C ARG A 11 -7.25 -13.33 12.85
N GLN A 12 -6.14 -13.60 13.53
CA GLN A 12 -5.82 -14.92 14.09
C GLN A 12 -7.03 -15.62 14.74
N GLU A 13 -7.63 -16.60 14.06
CA GLU A 13 -8.45 -17.64 14.71
C GLU A 13 -7.55 -18.69 15.41
N GLY A 14 -6.23 -18.57 15.31
CA GLY A 14 -5.25 -19.54 15.82
C GLY A 14 -4.69 -19.28 17.22
N SER A 15 -4.90 -18.11 17.85
CA SER A 15 -4.44 -17.85 19.23
C SER A 15 -5.57 -18.07 20.25
N SER A 16 -6.25 -19.21 20.15
CA SER A 16 -7.02 -19.75 21.27
C SER A 16 -6.10 -20.31 22.36
N ASN A 17 -5.20 -19.48 22.89
CA ASN A 17 -4.77 -19.61 24.27
C ASN A 17 -5.51 -18.53 25.06
N ARG A 18 -6.75 -18.89 25.45
CA ARG A 18 -7.46 -18.20 26.52
C ARG A 18 -6.51 -18.15 27.72
N ASN A 19 -6.19 -16.92 28.18
CA ASN A 19 -5.43 -16.56 29.39
C ASN A 19 -4.10 -15.80 29.17
N THR A 20 -3.95 -14.98 28.12
CA THR A 20 -2.92 -13.92 28.13
C THR A 20 -3.54 -12.62 28.67
N PRO A 21 -3.04 -12.06 29.79
CA PRO A 21 -3.49 -10.76 30.27
C PRO A 21 -3.29 -9.69 29.19
N ILE A 22 -4.29 -8.82 29.01
CA ILE A 22 -4.29 -7.70 28.03
C ILE A 22 -3.05 -6.80 28.18
N SER A 23 -2.38 -6.83 29.34
CA SER A 23 -1.15 -6.10 29.63
C SER A 23 0.11 -6.63 28.92
N ASN A 24 0.07 -7.82 28.31
CA ASN A 24 1.24 -8.45 27.67
C ASN A 24 1.12 -8.58 26.14
N MET A 25 0.08 -8.04 25.51
CA MET A 25 -0.04 -8.10 24.05
C MET A 25 0.99 -7.17 23.39
N GLY A 26 1.83 -7.73 22.53
CA GLY A 26 2.77 -6.96 21.72
C GLY A 26 2.06 -6.16 20.62
N PHE A 27 2.76 -5.19 20.02
CA PHE A 27 2.29 -4.36 18.89
C PHE A 27 1.63 -5.18 17.76
N HIS A 28 2.09 -6.42 17.54
CA HIS A 28 1.58 -7.33 16.50
C HIS A 28 0.19 -7.93 16.77
N GLU A 29 -0.30 -7.96 18.01
CA GLU A 29 -1.58 -8.62 18.33
C GLU A 29 -2.79 -7.67 18.24
N LEU A 30 -2.57 -6.36 18.23
CA LEU A 30 -3.63 -5.35 18.18
C LEU A 30 -3.73 -4.63 16.83
N PHE A 31 -2.63 -4.58 16.07
CA PHE A 31 -2.56 -3.89 14.78
C PHE A 31 -3.48 -4.54 13.74
N ASP A 32 -4.41 -3.74 13.19
CA ASP A 32 -5.31 -4.16 12.11
C ASP A 32 -4.79 -3.63 10.76
N PRO A 33 -4.15 -4.48 9.94
CA PRO A 33 -3.57 -4.06 8.67
C PRO A 33 -4.63 -3.67 7.64
N CYS A 34 -5.84 -4.23 7.73
CA CYS A 34 -6.95 -3.88 6.84
C CYS A 34 -7.51 -2.51 7.21
N ASN A 35 -7.65 -2.22 8.51
CA ASN A 35 -8.07 -0.91 9.00
C ASN A 35 -7.07 0.18 8.62
N LEU A 36 -5.76 -0.07 8.81
CA LEU A 36 -4.71 0.86 8.36
C LEU A 36 -4.91 1.26 6.90
N LEU A 37 -5.06 0.26 6.02
CA LEU A 37 -5.18 0.51 4.58
C LEU A 37 -6.50 1.24 4.26
N SER A 38 -7.59 0.88 4.93
CA SER A 38 -8.89 1.53 4.75
C SER A 38 -8.84 3.03 5.11
N VAL A 39 -8.33 3.36 6.30
CA VAL A 39 -8.21 4.74 6.78
C VAL A 39 -7.26 5.54 5.91
N ALA A 40 -6.11 4.97 5.54
CA ALA A 40 -5.13 5.66 4.70
C ALA A 40 -5.69 5.97 3.29
N LEU A 41 -6.43 5.05 2.69
CA LEU A 41 -7.11 5.29 1.40
C LEU A 41 -8.27 6.30 1.52
N GLU A 42 -8.93 6.39 2.67
CA GLU A 42 -9.95 7.42 2.91
C GLU A 42 -9.33 8.82 3.00
N GLU A 43 -8.29 8.99 3.82
CA GLU A 43 -7.57 10.26 3.95
C GLU A 43 -7.02 10.76 2.61
N GLU A 44 -6.57 9.82 1.76
CA GLU A 44 -6.00 10.14 0.47
C GLU A 44 -6.97 10.84 -0.49
N ILE A 45 -8.28 10.62 -0.33
CA ILE A 45 -9.31 11.33 -1.13
C ILE A 45 -9.18 12.83 -0.91
N GLU A 46 -9.06 13.26 0.34
CA GLU A 46 -8.94 14.67 0.70
C GLU A 46 -7.59 15.24 0.27
N VAL A 47 -6.51 14.46 0.36
CA VAL A 47 -5.19 14.86 -0.15
C VAL A 47 -5.23 15.13 -1.65
N ILE A 48 -5.74 14.19 -2.46
CA ILE A 48 -5.84 14.38 -3.91
C ILE A 48 -6.80 15.54 -4.24
N SER A 49 -7.92 15.65 -3.54
CA SER A 49 -8.88 16.75 -3.68
C SER A 49 -8.23 18.10 -3.42
N PHE A 50 -7.44 18.23 -2.35
CA PHE A 50 -6.68 19.43 -2.03
C PHE A 50 -5.64 19.77 -3.11
N LEU A 51 -4.88 18.77 -3.58
CA LEU A 51 -3.85 18.96 -4.59
C LEU A 51 -4.43 19.40 -5.95
N LYS A 52 -5.58 18.85 -6.35
CA LYS A 52 -6.29 19.25 -7.58
C LYS A 52 -6.84 20.69 -7.54
N ARG A 53 -6.99 21.29 -6.36
CA ARG A 53 -7.41 22.71 -6.21
C ARG A 53 -6.26 23.69 -6.35
N GLN A 54 -5.01 23.22 -6.29
CA GLN A 54 -3.84 24.07 -6.51
C GLN A 54 -3.76 24.52 -7.98
N PRO A 55 -3.16 25.68 -8.27
CA PRO A 55 -2.90 26.11 -9.64
C PRO A 55 -2.09 25.06 -10.43
N ILE A 56 -2.48 24.84 -11.69
CA ILE A 56 -1.99 23.74 -12.53
C ILE A 56 -0.46 23.83 -12.73
N GLU A 57 0.10 25.04 -12.76
CA GLU A 57 1.54 25.28 -12.89
C GLU A 57 2.38 24.66 -11.77
N TYR A 58 1.80 24.45 -10.58
CA TYR A 58 2.50 23.84 -9.43
C TYR A 58 2.36 22.32 -9.38
N TRP A 59 1.43 21.74 -10.14
CA TRP A 59 1.13 20.31 -10.09
C TRP A 59 2.36 19.41 -10.27
N PRO A 60 3.30 19.66 -11.20
CA PRO A 60 4.48 18.80 -11.34
C PRO A 60 5.35 18.77 -10.08
N GLN A 61 5.50 19.91 -9.41
CA GLN A 61 6.31 20.04 -8.21
C GLN A 61 5.60 19.39 -7.01
N ASP A 62 4.30 19.61 -6.89
CA ASP A 62 3.49 19.04 -5.81
C ASP A 62 3.35 17.53 -5.94
N LEU A 63 3.12 17.01 -7.16
CA LEU A 63 3.15 15.57 -7.43
C LEU A 63 4.44 14.94 -6.92
N LYS A 64 5.60 15.54 -7.23
CA LYS A 64 6.90 15.01 -6.81
C LYS A 64 7.12 15.07 -5.29
N LYS A 65 6.60 16.11 -4.62
CA LYS A 65 6.71 16.25 -3.16
C LYS A 65 5.85 15.23 -2.42
N PHE A 66 4.62 15.05 -2.90
CA PHE A 66 3.66 14.16 -2.26
C PHE A 66 3.94 12.69 -2.63
N TYR A 67 4.27 12.40 -3.87
CA TYR A 67 4.45 11.04 -4.39
C TYR A 67 5.87 10.84 -4.92
N GLN A 68 6.83 10.63 -4.02
CA GLN A 68 8.26 10.59 -4.37
C GLN A 68 8.63 9.54 -5.41
N THR A 69 7.88 8.45 -5.47
CA THR A 69 8.11 7.33 -6.38
C THR A 69 7.08 7.35 -7.51
N ALA A 70 5.81 7.46 -7.16
CA ALA A 70 4.68 7.34 -8.08
C ALA A 70 4.51 8.57 -8.99
N TYR A 71 5.11 9.75 -8.69
CA TYR A 71 4.96 10.93 -9.56
C TYR A 71 5.38 10.67 -11.02
N LYS A 72 6.31 9.75 -11.25
CA LYS A 72 6.81 9.44 -12.60
C LYS A 72 5.77 8.77 -13.47
N MET A 73 4.88 7.97 -12.88
CA MET A 73 3.94 7.12 -13.62
C MET A 73 2.59 7.81 -13.90
N GLY A 74 2.39 9.07 -13.53
CA GLY A 74 1.16 9.73 -13.94
C GLY A 74 0.82 11.06 -13.25
N SER A 75 -0.46 11.40 -13.38
CA SER A 75 -1.08 12.63 -12.88
C SER A 75 -2.07 12.34 -11.76
N TYR A 76 -2.65 13.39 -11.18
CA TYR A 76 -3.73 13.25 -10.20
C TYR A 76 -4.93 12.45 -10.73
N THR A 77 -5.18 12.44 -12.05
CA THR A 77 -6.24 11.61 -12.66
C THR A 77 -5.90 10.13 -12.52
N ILE A 78 -4.66 9.73 -12.81
CA ILE A 78 -4.19 8.34 -12.64
C ILE A 78 -4.29 7.93 -11.18
N PHE A 79 -3.84 8.79 -10.26
CA PHE A 79 -3.88 8.49 -8.83
C PHE A 79 -5.30 8.40 -8.28
N SER A 80 -6.24 9.22 -8.78
CA SER A 80 -7.66 9.09 -8.42
C SER A 80 -8.25 7.76 -8.86
N ASN A 81 -7.88 7.29 -10.04
CA ASN A 81 -8.34 6.00 -10.56
C ASN A 81 -7.77 4.85 -9.75
N LEU A 82 -6.44 4.84 -9.53
CA LEU A 82 -5.78 3.83 -8.68
C LEU A 82 -6.39 3.80 -7.27
N LEU A 83 -6.64 4.97 -6.68
CA LEU A 83 -7.30 5.08 -5.38
C LEU A 83 -8.69 4.44 -5.37
N SER A 84 -9.52 4.77 -6.37
CA SER A 84 -10.87 4.22 -6.52
C SER A 84 -10.85 2.69 -6.70
N ILE A 85 -9.93 2.20 -7.53
CA ILE A 85 -9.73 0.77 -7.80
C ILE A 85 -9.30 0.04 -6.53
N LEU A 86 -8.31 0.59 -5.80
CA LEU A 86 -7.83 0.01 -4.55
C LEU A 86 -8.91 -0.01 -3.46
N LYS A 87 -9.68 1.07 -3.30
CA LYS A 87 -10.80 1.12 -2.35
C LYS A 87 -11.87 0.09 -2.70
N SER A 88 -12.25 0.00 -3.97
CA SER A 88 -13.23 -0.98 -4.44
C SER A 88 -12.74 -2.41 -4.21
N GLY A 89 -11.48 -2.69 -4.56
CA GLY A 89 -10.85 -3.99 -4.34
C GLY A 89 -10.67 -4.35 -2.87
N LEU A 90 -10.39 -3.39 -1.99
CA LEU A 90 -10.29 -3.60 -0.54
C LEU A 90 -11.65 -4.05 0.03
N ASN A 91 -12.73 -3.44 -0.44
CA ASN A 91 -14.11 -3.65 0.04
C ASN A 91 -14.85 -4.82 -0.62
N ASP A 92 -14.31 -5.39 -1.70
CA ASP A 92 -14.95 -6.50 -2.40
C ASP A 92 -14.78 -7.83 -1.64
N VAL A 93 -15.69 -8.15 -0.73
CA VAL A 93 -15.66 -9.42 0.02
C VAL A 93 -15.92 -10.66 -0.86
N GLY A 94 -16.34 -10.51 -2.11
CA GLY A 94 -16.71 -11.61 -3.01
C GLY A 94 -15.56 -12.16 -3.85
N ALA A 95 -14.46 -11.42 -4.00
CA ALA A 95 -13.34 -11.82 -4.84
C ALA A 95 -11.97 -11.42 -4.27
N TRP A 96 -10.96 -12.22 -4.60
CA TRP A 96 -9.55 -11.86 -4.38
C TRP A 96 -9.00 -11.14 -5.59
N HIS A 97 -8.23 -10.08 -5.37
CA HIS A 97 -7.75 -9.19 -6.42
C HIS A 97 -6.23 -9.08 -6.39
N LYS A 98 -5.58 -9.53 -7.45
CA LYS A 98 -4.13 -9.36 -7.63
C LYS A 98 -3.84 -7.92 -8.01
N MET A 99 -2.92 -7.33 -7.26
CA MET A 99 -2.32 -6.03 -7.56
C MET A 99 -1.05 -6.20 -8.38
N ASN A 100 -0.64 -5.12 -9.05
CA ASN A 100 0.59 -5.04 -9.80
C ASN A 100 1.49 -3.90 -9.29
N THR A 101 2.63 -3.66 -9.96
CA THR A 101 3.60 -2.67 -9.50
C THR A 101 3.04 -1.24 -9.43
N TYR A 102 2.10 -0.84 -10.31
CA TYR A 102 1.49 0.49 -10.25
C TYR A 102 0.74 0.69 -8.92
N HIS A 103 -0.04 -0.32 -8.54
CA HIS A 103 -0.79 -0.34 -7.28
C HIS A 103 0.15 -0.25 -6.07
N PHE A 104 1.17 -1.11 -6.01
CA PHE A 104 2.12 -1.11 -4.88
C PHE A 104 2.94 0.17 -4.81
N CYS A 105 3.38 0.72 -5.94
CA CYS A 105 4.13 1.97 -5.99
C CYS A 105 3.29 3.14 -5.46
N PHE A 106 2.02 3.24 -5.87
CA PHE A 106 1.10 4.25 -5.37
C PHE A 106 0.81 4.07 -3.87
N LEU A 107 0.50 2.84 -3.44
CA LEU A 107 0.27 2.52 -2.03
C LEU A 107 1.48 2.83 -1.15
N TYR A 108 2.70 2.59 -1.64
CA TYR A 108 3.92 2.85 -0.88
C TYR A 108 4.04 4.32 -0.50
N ASP A 109 3.96 5.23 -1.47
CA ASP A 109 4.08 6.68 -1.22
C ASP A 109 2.94 7.19 -0.32
N LEU A 110 1.71 6.71 -0.56
CA LEU A 110 0.54 7.03 0.24
C LEU A 110 0.76 6.62 1.70
N LEU A 111 1.17 5.38 1.94
CA LEU A 111 1.35 4.82 3.28
C LEU A 111 2.51 5.48 4.04
N LEU A 112 3.60 5.82 3.35
CA LEU A 112 4.69 6.59 3.96
C LEU A 112 4.22 7.96 4.44
N ARG A 113 3.49 8.69 3.59
CA ARG A 113 2.95 10.01 3.95
C ARG A 113 1.92 9.92 5.07
N PHE A 114 0.99 8.96 4.97
CA PHE A 114 0.01 8.70 6.02
C PHE A 114 0.71 8.42 7.37
N SER A 115 1.69 7.52 7.38
CA SER A 115 2.45 7.21 8.61
C SER A 115 3.22 8.40 9.13
N PHE A 116 3.78 9.23 8.25
CA PHE A 116 4.46 10.46 8.66
C PHE A 116 3.48 11.40 9.36
N ASN A 117 2.33 11.68 8.75
CA ASN A 117 1.29 12.55 9.34
C ASN A 117 0.79 11.99 10.67
N TYR A 118 0.41 10.71 10.70
CA TYR A 118 -0.04 10.03 11.91
C TYR A 118 0.99 10.16 13.06
N ASN A 119 2.27 9.92 12.78
CA ASN A 119 3.32 9.95 13.80
C ASN A 119 3.64 11.37 14.32
N HIS A 120 3.29 12.42 13.56
CA HIS A 120 3.46 13.82 13.96
C HIS A 120 2.19 14.42 14.57
N ASP A 121 1.08 13.70 14.57
CA ASP A 121 -0.14 14.14 15.24
C ASP A 121 -0.03 13.98 16.76
N ASN A 122 -0.88 14.70 17.48
CA ASN A 122 -1.02 14.56 18.92
C ASN A 122 -1.66 13.21 19.30
N GLU A 123 -1.58 12.84 20.57
CA GLU A 123 -2.11 11.56 21.07
C GLU A 123 -3.60 11.37 20.77
N LYS A 124 -4.40 12.43 20.88
CA LYS A 124 -5.83 12.36 20.58
C LYS A 124 -6.07 12.08 19.10
N GLY A 125 -5.40 12.81 18.19
CA GLY A 125 -5.51 12.58 16.75
C GLY A 125 -5.08 11.15 16.36
N ARG A 126 -4.00 10.64 16.97
CA ARG A 126 -3.58 9.24 16.76
C ARG A 126 -4.60 8.21 17.26
N LEU A 127 -5.25 8.46 18.39
CA LEU A 127 -6.32 7.60 18.91
C LEU A 127 -7.58 7.65 18.06
N ASP A 128 -7.92 8.83 17.52
CA ASP A 128 -9.09 9.01 16.66
C ASP A 128 -8.87 8.31 15.29
N THR A 129 -7.64 8.32 14.76
CA THR A 129 -7.30 7.75 13.44
C THR A 129 -7.05 6.24 13.47
N LEU A 130 -6.24 5.74 14.41
CA LEU A 130 -5.94 4.30 14.59
C LEU A 130 -6.05 3.93 16.07
N PRO A 131 -7.29 3.75 16.59
CA PRO A 131 -7.52 3.48 18.01
C PRO A 131 -6.84 2.19 18.50
N GLU A 132 -6.67 1.19 17.63
CA GLU A 132 -6.01 -0.07 17.91
C GLU A 132 -4.54 0.08 18.28
N LEU A 133 -3.89 1.14 17.82
CA LEU A 133 -2.50 1.47 18.15
C LEU A 133 -2.38 2.20 19.50
N LYS A 134 -3.49 2.58 20.14
CA LYS A 134 -3.52 3.23 21.47
C LYS A 134 -2.58 4.45 21.54
N GLY A 135 -2.52 5.23 20.47
CA GLY A 135 -1.66 6.41 20.37
C GLY A 135 -0.16 6.11 20.24
N THR A 136 0.25 4.85 20.03
CA THR A 136 1.65 4.51 19.77
C THR A 136 2.05 4.84 18.32
N PRO A 137 3.32 5.17 18.04
CA PRO A 137 3.77 5.44 16.67
C PRO A 137 3.57 4.23 15.74
N LEU A 138 3.10 4.49 14.53
CA LEU A 138 2.99 3.52 13.45
C LEU A 138 4.40 3.23 12.87
N LYS A 139 4.79 1.96 12.88
CA LYS A 139 6.03 1.46 12.28
C LYS A 139 5.77 0.95 10.87
N ILE A 140 5.63 1.88 9.92
CA ILE A 140 5.21 1.55 8.56
C ILE A 140 6.17 0.60 7.84
N GLU A 141 7.46 0.63 8.18
CA GLU A 141 8.48 -0.24 7.60
C GLU A 141 8.19 -1.72 7.89
N SER A 142 7.58 -2.02 9.06
CA SER A 142 7.17 -3.38 9.40
C SER A 142 6.01 -3.84 8.53
N PHE A 143 5.03 -2.97 8.29
CA PHE A 143 3.92 -3.26 7.38
C PHE A 143 4.42 -3.50 5.94
N ILE A 144 5.29 -2.63 5.41
CA ILE A 144 5.84 -2.82 4.06
C ILE A 144 6.56 -4.17 3.96
N LYS A 145 7.42 -4.51 4.93
CA LYS A 145 8.16 -5.78 4.94
C LYS A 145 7.25 -7.01 5.01
N ASP A 146 6.17 -6.94 5.79
CA ASP A 146 5.30 -8.08 6.05
C ASP A 146 4.24 -8.26 4.96
N TYR A 147 3.78 -7.19 4.30
CA TYR A 147 2.68 -7.26 3.36
C TYR A 147 3.07 -7.07 1.89
N PHE A 148 4.09 -6.27 1.57
CA PHE A 148 4.47 -6.06 0.17
C PHE A 148 5.25 -7.27 -0.36
N PHE A 149 5.01 -7.66 -1.62
CA PHE A 149 5.77 -8.72 -2.28
C PHE A 149 7.23 -8.31 -2.48
N ASN A 150 7.44 -7.09 -2.97
CA ASN A 150 8.74 -6.45 -3.09
C ASN A 150 8.55 -4.93 -3.22
N THR A 151 9.65 -4.19 -3.14
CA THR A 151 9.71 -2.73 -3.33
C THR A 151 10.65 -2.37 -4.48
N VAL A 152 10.65 -3.17 -5.55
CA VAL A 152 11.59 -2.98 -6.68
C VAL A 152 11.43 -1.63 -7.37
N PHE A 153 10.23 -1.03 -7.28
CA PHE A 153 9.93 0.31 -7.78
C PHE A 153 10.74 1.42 -7.10
N LEU A 154 11.47 1.13 -6.02
CA LEU A 154 12.41 2.05 -5.38
C LEU A 154 13.77 2.10 -6.08
N LEU A 155 14.07 1.16 -6.97
CA LEU A 155 15.27 1.23 -7.81
C LEU A 155 15.11 2.34 -8.84
N ASN A 156 16.22 2.98 -9.20
CA ASN A 156 16.23 3.84 -10.38
C ASN A 156 16.33 3.00 -11.67
N GLU A 157 16.11 3.66 -12.81
CA GLU A 157 16.10 3.02 -14.13
C GLU A 157 17.42 2.32 -14.46
N ASP A 158 18.56 2.94 -14.19
CA ASP A 158 19.88 2.36 -14.45
C ASP A 158 20.11 1.09 -13.62
N GLN A 159 19.79 1.14 -12.33
CA GLN A 159 19.89 0.01 -11.42
C GLN A 159 19.06 -1.16 -11.92
N TYR A 160 17.78 -0.95 -12.25
CA TYR A 160 16.90 -2.01 -12.70
C TYR A 160 17.26 -2.53 -14.10
N ASN A 161 17.63 -1.65 -15.02
CA ASN A 161 17.94 -2.00 -16.41
C ASN A 161 19.29 -2.71 -16.55
N SER A 162 20.21 -2.51 -15.59
CA SER A 162 21.49 -3.23 -15.55
C SER A 162 21.37 -4.71 -15.14
N LEU A 163 20.27 -5.09 -14.48
CA LEU A 163 20.06 -6.46 -14.01
C LEU A 163 19.62 -7.38 -15.15
N THR A 164 20.24 -8.56 -15.26
CA THR A 164 19.78 -9.61 -16.17
C THR A 164 18.44 -10.19 -15.71
N ARG A 165 17.75 -10.91 -16.61
CA ARG A 165 16.49 -11.58 -16.29
C ARG A 165 16.66 -12.57 -15.14
N GLU A 166 17.73 -13.36 -15.17
CA GLU A 166 18.04 -14.38 -14.16
C GLU A 166 18.19 -13.70 -12.79
N LYS A 167 18.90 -12.57 -12.75
CA LYS A 167 19.10 -11.84 -11.51
C LYS A 167 17.82 -11.24 -10.95
N LYS A 168 16.93 -10.74 -11.81
CA LYS A 168 15.60 -10.25 -11.41
C LYS A 168 14.76 -11.36 -10.79
N VAL A 169 14.77 -12.56 -11.38
CA VAL A 169 14.06 -13.73 -10.84
C VAL A 169 14.63 -14.14 -9.48
N GLU A 170 15.96 -14.21 -9.33
CA GLU A 170 16.61 -14.52 -8.05
C GLU A 170 16.24 -13.55 -6.91
N LEU A 171 16.05 -12.27 -7.25
CA LEU A 171 15.71 -11.22 -6.30
C LEU A 171 14.20 -11.14 -5.99
N GLY A 172 13.38 -12.01 -6.59
CA GLY A 172 11.93 -11.97 -6.44
C GLY A 172 11.28 -10.76 -7.11
N TYR A 173 11.87 -10.26 -8.20
CA TYR A 173 11.30 -9.20 -9.02
C TYR A 173 10.38 -9.81 -10.07
N ASP A 174 9.19 -10.22 -9.63
CA ASP A 174 8.21 -10.96 -10.42
C ASP A 174 6.82 -10.29 -10.51
N CYS A 175 6.64 -9.15 -9.84
CA CYS A 175 5.40 -8.38 -9.89
C CYS A 175 5.17 -7.84 -11.32
N PRO A 176 3.93 -7.84 -11.86
CA PRO A 176 3.68 -7.32 -13.20
C PRO A 176 4.00 -5.81 -13.32
N PHE A 177 4.43 -5.40 -14.51
CA PHE A 177 4.68 -3.99 -14.90
C PHE A 177 5.84 -3.27 -14.18
N GLN A 178 6.78 -3.99 -13.58
CA GLN A 178 7.95 -3.39 -12.92
C GLN A 178 8.76 -2.46 -13.82
N PHE A 179 9.08 -2.90 -15.04
CA PHE A 179 9.80 -2.08 -16.01
C PHE A 179 9.04 -0.77 -16.29
N ALA A 180 7.73 -0.85 -16.49
CA ALA A 180 6.91 0.30 -16.83
C ALA A 180 6.91 1.34 -15.69
N VAL A 181 6.67 0.90 -14.45
CA VAL A 181 6.67 1.79 -13.28
C VAL A 181 8.03 2.43 -13.04
N ILE A 182 9.12 1.65 -13.09
CA ILE A 182 10.48 2.14 -12.81
C ILE A 182 10.92 3.17 -13.84
N ASN A 183 10.57 2.96 -15.11
CA ASN A 183 10.88 3.87 -16.21
C ASN A 183 9.81 4.98 -16.39
N GLY A 184 8.88 5.14 -15.46
CA GLY A 184 7.90 6.24 -15.46
C GLY A 184 6.88 6.18 -16.60
N LEU A 185 6.52 5.00 -17.08
CA LEU A 185 5.46 4.85 -18.06
C LEU A 185 4.10 5.07 -17.38
N THR A 186 3.20 5.74 -18.08
CA THR A 186 1.83 5.95 -17.60
C THR A 186 1.00 4.69 -17.85
N PRO A 187 0.26 4.16 -16.85
CA PRO A 187 -0.52 2.96 -17.03
C PRO A 187 -1.69 3.19 -17.98
N THR A 188 -2.04 2.17 -18.77
CA THR A 188 -3.34 2.15 -19.46
C THR A 188 -4.48 1.88 -18.47
N LYS A 189 -5.73 2.00 -18.93
CA LYS A 189 -6.89 1.65 -18.10
C LYS A 189 -6.83 0.19 -17.66
N GLU A 190 -6.52 -0.70 -18.60
CA GLU A 190 -6.43 -2.14 -18.38
C GLU A 190 -5.28 -2.50 -17.43
N GLU A 191 -4.16 -1.77 -17.48
CA GLU A 191 -3.03 -1.96 -16.56
C GLU A 191 -3.34 -1.45 -15.15
N MET A 192 -4.28 -0.51 -14.98
CA MET A 192 -4.74 -0.08 -13.65
C MET A 192 -5.76 -1.05 -13.05
N GLU A 193 -6.46 -1.88 -13.84
CA GLU A 193 -7.48 -2.78 -13.30
C GLU A 193 -6.87 -3.85 -12.38
N LEU A 194 -7.65 -4.24 -11.36
CA LEU A 194 -7.33 -5.38 -10.51
C LEU A 194 -7.65 -6.69 -11.23
N GLN A 195 -6.76 -7.66 -11.14
CA GLN A 195 -7.00 -8.98 -11.72
C GLN A 195 -7.67 -9.88 -10.69
N SER A 196 -8.93 -10.23 -10.94
CA SER A 196 -9.66 -11.15 -10.06
C SER A 196 -9.06 -12.56 -10.07
N SER A 197 -9.08 -13.18 -8.91
CA SER A 197 -8.63 -14.54 -8.64
C SER A 197 -9.74 -15.27 -7.90
N SER A 198 -10.21 -16.38 -8.46
CA SER A 198 -11.18 -17.27 -7.81
C SER A 198 -10.56 -18.06 -6.65
N ASP A 199 -9.26 -18.29 -6.73
CA ASP A 199 -8.57 -19.19 -5.82
C ASP A 199 -8.13 -18.47 -4.55
N TYR A 200 -8.19 -19.17 -3.42
CA TYR A 200 -7.65 -18.67 -2.17
C TYR A 200 -6.13 -18.48 -2.31
N PRO A 201 -5.60 -17.25 -2.15
CA PRO A 201 -4.24 -16.92 -2.57
C PRO A 201 -3.18 -17.25 -1.52
N TYR A 202 -3.58 -17.68 -0.32
CA TYR A 202 -2.67 -17.96 0.79
C TYR A 202 -2.53 -19.47 1.01
N SER A 203 -1.32 -19.91 1.36
CA SER A 203 -1.08 -21.32 1.66
C SER A 203 -1.79 -21.71 2.97
N ILE A 204 -2.65 -22.72 2.90
CA ILE A 204 -3.33 -23.31 4.06
C ILE A 204 -2.40 -24.38 4.67
N TYR A 205 -1.26 -23.99 5.22
CA TYR A 205 -0.47 -24.92 6.03
C TYR A 205 -0.94 -24.78 7.49
N VAL A 206 -1.73 -25.78 7.92
CA VAL A 206 -2.18 -26.04 9.30
C VAL A 206 -1.06 -26.71 10.09
#